data_AF-A0A4Z2JB61-F1
#
_entry.id   AF-A0A4Z2JB61-F1
#
_cell.length_a   1.000
_cell.length_b   1.000
_cell.length_c   1.000
_cell.angle_alpha   90.00
_cell.angle_beta   90.00
_cell.angle_gamma   90.00
#
_symmetry.space_group_name_H-M   'P 1'
#
loop_
_entity.id
_entity.type
_entity.pdbx_description
1 polymer ?
#
loop_
_entity_poly.entity_id
_entity_poly.type
_entity_poly.pdbx_seq_one_letter_code
_entity_poly.pdbx_strand_id
1 'polypeptide(L)'
;MSRQQEDGVYSAEGGLRQIPVKWTSPEALNYGRFTTESDVWSFGVFLWEAFSMGMTPYTSMTNQQTREEVEKGYRMPAPHGCPVEISRIMSSCWQYDPRNRPSFKKLRAELNAIYNKIT
;
A
#
# COMPACT_ATOMS: atom_id res chain seq x y z
N MET A 1 9.83 -17.42 -7.76
CA MET A 1 10.48 -16.32 -7.03
C MET A 1 10.41 -15.09 -7.92
N SER A 2 10.52 -13.87 -7.41
CA SER A 2 10.50 -12.67 -8.26
C SER A 2 11.93 -12.31 -8.67
N ARG A 3 12.22 -12.14 -9.96
CA ARG A 3 13.55 -11.72 -10.44
C ARG A 3 13.57 -10.20 -10.65
N GLN A 4 14.50 -9.52 -10.00
CA GLN A 4 14.73 -8.08 -10.18
C GLN A 4 15.45 -7.84 -11.51
N GLN A 5 14.89 -6.96 -12.36
CA GLN A 5 15.51 -6.51 -13.61
C GLN A 5 16.28 -5.20 -13.36
N GLU A 6 17.15 -4.80 -14.29
CA GLU A 6 18.08 -3.66 -14.14
C GLU A 6 17.38 -2.32 -13.81
N ASP A 7 16.12 -2.15 -14.22
CA ASP A 7 15.31 -0.95 -13.95
C ASP A 7 14.62 -0.95 -12.56
N GLY A 8 14.99 -1.86 -11.66
CA GLY A 8 14.38 -2.00 -10.33
C GLY A 8 12.96 -2.58 -10.35
N VAL A 9 12.44 -2.90 -11.54
CA VAL A 9 11.17 -3.63 -11.73
C VAL A 9 11.41 -5.12 -11.56
N TYR A 10 10.57 -5.79 -10.78
CA TYR A 10 10.58 -7.24 -10.69
C TYR A 10 9.28 -7.85 -11.21
N SER A 11 9.34 -9.09 -11.69
CA SER A 11 8.19 -9.80 -12.27
C SER A 11 7.90 -11.09 -11.50
N ALA A 12 6.63 -11.40 -11.29
CA ALA A 12 6.21 -12.64 -10.63
C ALA A 12 6.19 -13.81 -11.63
N GLU A 13 7.03 -14.84 -11.40
CA GLU A 13 7.20 -16.02 -12.28
C GLU A 13 5.99 -16.99 -12.34
N GLY A 14 4.80 -16.61 -11.85
CA GLY A 14 3.59 -17.45 -11.82
C GLY A 14 2.36 -16.83 -12.49
N GLY A 15 2.51 -15.67 -13.15
CA GLY A 15 1.39 -14.88 -13.67
C GLY A 15 0.56 -14.22 -12.57
N LEU A 16 -0.45 -13.42 -12.97
CA LEU A 16 -1.29 -12.63 -12.06
C LEU A 16 -2.22 -13.48 -11.15
N ARG A 17 -2.27 -14.81 -11.30
CA ARG A 17 -3.28 -15.70 -10.70
C ARG A 17 -3.17 -15.92 -9.18
N GLN A 18 -2.07 -15.50 -8.54
CA GLN A 18 -1.79 -15.76 -7.12
C GLN A 18 -1.54 -14.47 -6.30
N ILE A 19 -1.85 -13.30 -6.86
CA ILE A 19 -1.48 -12.02 -6.22
C ILE A 19 -2.57 -11.58 -5.23
N PRO A 20 -2.20 -11.12 -4.02
CA PRO A 20 -3.14 -10.58 -3.04
C PRO A 20 -3.69 -9.22 -3.49
N VAL A 21 -4.81 -9.24 -4.22
CA VAL A 21 -5.37 -8.06 -4.91
C VAL A 21 -5.50 -6.83 -4.01
N LYS A 22 -6.00 -6.99 -2.78
CA LYS A 22 -6.27 -5.86 -1.88
C LYS A 22 -5.03 -5.16 -1.34
N TRP A 23 -3.87 -5.81 -1.41
CA TRP A 23 -2.58 -5.25 -1.02
C TRP A 23 -1.80 -4.70 -2.21
N THR A 24 -2.19 -5.07 -3.43
CA THR A 24 -1.39 -4.81 -4.62
C THR A 24 -1.71 -3.44 -5.18
N SER A 25 -0.67 -2.70 -5.57
CA SER A 25 -0.83 -1.38 -6.17
C SER A 25 -1.50 -1.44 -7.55
N PRO A 26 -2.13 -0.34 -8.02
CA PRO A 26 -2.81 -0.30 -9.31
C PRO A 26 -1.90 -0.67 -10.48
N GLU A 27 -0.67 -0.15 -10.50
CA GLU A 27 0.29 -0.44 -11.57
C GLU A 27 0.77 -1.90 -11.58
N ALA A 28 0.85 -2.54 -10.40
CA ALA A 28 1.18 -3.95 -10.30
C ALA A 28 0.00 -4.84 -10.74
N LEU A 29 -1.25 -4.45 -10.41
CA LEU A 29 -2.46 -5.16 -10.85
C LEU A 29 -2.71 -5.02 -12.37
N ASN A 30 -2.49 -3.83 -12.92
CA ASN A 30 -2.82 -3.50 -14.31
C ASN A 30 -1.72 -3.97 -15.27
N TYR A 31 -0.46 -3.82 -14.88
CA TYR A 31 0.68 -4.00 -15.78
C TYR A 31 1.70 -5.03 -15.29
N GLY A 32 1.46 -5.68 -14.15
CA GLY A 32 2.42 -6.63 -13.57
C GLY A 32 3.75 -5.97 -13.17
N ARG A 33 3.74 -4.66 -12.93
CA ARG A 33 4.95 -3.86 -12.71
C ARG A 33 5.18 -3.66 -11.22
N PHE A 34 6.03 -4.48 -10.63
CA PHE A 34 6.36 -4.41 -9.21
C PHE A 34 7.66 -3.64 -9.00
N THR A 35 7.61 -2.65 -8.11
CA THR A 35 8.73 -1.76 -7.76
C THR A 35 8.71 -1.47 -6.25
N THR A 36 9.74 -0.79 -5.74
CA THR A 36 9.75 -0.32 -4.36
C THR A 36 8.55 0.59 -4.05
N GLU A 37 8.08 1.40 -4.99
CA GLU A 37 6.89 2.23 -4.83
C GLU A 37 5.59 1.40 -4.79
N SER A 38 5.56 0.25 -5.47
CA SER A 38 4.46 -0.72 -5.31
C SER A 38 4.46 -1.35 -3.92
N ASP A 39 5.63 -1.60 -3.34
CA ASP A 39 5.76 -2.08 -1.96
C ASP A 39 5.33 -1.03 -0.94
N VAL A 40 5.55 0.26 -1.23
CA VAL A 40 5.06 1.38 -0.39
C VAL A 40 3.53 1.38 -0.32
N TRP A 41 2.84 1.08 -1.42
CA TRP A 41 1.38 0.92 -1.41
C TRP A 41 0.96 -0.21 -0.46
N SER A 42 1.57 -1.39 -0.62
CA SER A 42 1.33 -2.57 0.22
C SER A 42 1.60 -2.25 1.69
N PHE A 43 2.64 -1.47 1.98
CA PHE A 43 2.95 -1.01 3.33
C PHE A 43 1.86 -0.09 3.92
N GLY A 44 1.25 0.78 3.10
CA GLY A 44 0.09 1.56 3.53
C GLY A 44 -1.10 0.68 3.93
N VAL A 45 -1.36 -0.39 3.17
CA VAL A 45 -2.40 -1.39 3.51
C VAL A 45 -2.04 -2.12 4.81
N PHE A 46 -0.78 -2.53 4.97
CA PHE A 46 -0.29 -3.14 6.21
C PHE A 46 -0.46 -2.24 7.43
N LEU A 47 -0.15 -0.94 7.32
CA LEU A 47 -0.42 0.01 8.41
C LEU A 47 -1.90 0.07 8.76
N TRP A 48 -2.78 0.08 7.75
CA TRP A 48 -4.22 0.05 8.00
C TRP A 48 -4.65 -1.20 8.77
N GLU A 49 -4.11 -2.37 8.42
CA GLU A 49 -4.37 -3.62 9.15
C GLU A 49 -3.85 -3.56 10.59
N ALA A 50 -2.63 -3.06 10.79
CA ALA A 50 -2.04 -2.95 12.13
C ALA A 50 -2.89 -2.06 13.05
N PHE A 51 -3.35 -0.91 12.54
CA PHE A 51 -4.17 0.04 13.31
C PHE A 51 -5.67 -0.32 13.36
N SER A 52 -6.11 -1.30 12.58
CA SER A 52 -7.46 -1.85 12.66
C SER A 52 -7.54 -3.15 13.48
N MET A 53 -6.46 -3.52 14.19
CA MET A 53 -6.39 -4.77 14.96
C MET A 53 -6.57 -6.02 14.10
N GLY A 54 -6.02 -6.00 12.87
CA GLY A 54 -6.01 -7.15 11.97
C GLY A 54 -7.31 -7.34 11.18
N MET A 55 -8.12 -6.29 11.02
CA MET A 55 -9.27 -6.36 10.11
C MET A 55 -8.80 -6.57 8.66
N THR A 56 -9.64 -7.24 7.86
CA THR A 56 -9.37 -7.41 6.44
C THR A 56 -9.48 -6.05 5.72
N PRO A 57 -8.50 -5.64 4.89
CA PRO A 57 -8.63 -4.41 4.11
C PRO A 57 -9.81 -4.49 3.15
N TYR A 58 -10.44 -3.35 2.87
CA TYR A 58 -11.63 -3.26 2.02
C TYR A 58 -12.70 -4.33 2.40
N THR A 59 -13.07 -4.41 3.69
CA THR A 59 -13.88 -5.50 4.29
C THR A 59 -15.15 -5.84 3.51
N SER A 60 -15.83 -4.86 2.93
CA SER A 60 -17.11 -5.02 2.22
C SER A 60 -16.98 -5.21 0.71
N MET A 61 -15.76 -5.31 0.18
CA MET A 61 -15.50 -5.36 -1.26
C MET A 61 -14.87 -6.69 -1.67
N THR A 62 -15.37 -7.24 -2.78
CA THR A 62 -14.66 -8.29 -3.52
C THR A 62 -13.37 -7.75 -4.14
N ASN A 63 -12.49 -8.64 -4.62
CA ASN A 63 -11.27 -8.22 -5.31
C ASN A 63 -11.55 -7.35 -6.55
N GLN A 64 -12.60 -7.68 -7.31
CA GLN A 64 -12.99 -6.91 -8.48
C GLN A 64 -13.50 -5.51 -8.08
N GLN A 65 -14.41 -5.43 -7.10
CA GLN A 65 -14.91 -4.14 -6.59
C GLN A 65 -13.78 -3.29 -6.02
N THR A 66 -12.85 -3.90 -5.28
CA THR A 66 -11.69 -3.19 -4.73
C THR A 66 -10.88 -2.53 -5.84
N ARG A 67 -10.60 -3.27 -6.92
CA ARG A 67 -9.89 -2.72 -8.09
C ARG A 67 -10.64 -1.55 -8.71
N GLU A 68 -11.93 -1.72 -8.98
CA GLU A 68 -12.76 -0.67 -9.60
C GLU A 68 -12.84 0.60 -8.75
N GLU A 69 -13.01 0.47 -7.43
CA GLU A 69 -13.08 1.62 -6.53
C GLU A 69 -11.73 2.32 -6.38
N VAL A 70 -10.63 1.57 -6.31
CA VAL A 70 -9.28 2.13 -6.27
C VAL A 70 -8.98 2.95 -7.54
N GLU A 71 -9.40 2.47 -8.71
CA GLU A 71 -9.30 3.18 -9.99
C GLU A 71 -10.12 4.47 -10.01
N LYS A 72 -11.30 4.49 -9.36
CA LYS A 72 -12.13 5.70 -9.18
C LYS A 72 -11.54 6.69 -8.16
N GLY A 73 -10.43 6.34 -7.50
CA GLY A 73 -9.78 7.18 -6.50
C GLY A 73 -10.23 6.93 -5.06
N TYR A 74 -11.09 5.94 -4.81
CA TYR A 74 -11.45 5.55 -3.44
C TYR A 74 -10.21 5.04 -2.69
N ARG A 75 -10.10 5.43 -1.41
CA ARG A 75 -9.09 4.94 -0.47
C ARG A 75 -9.77 4.59 0.85
N MET A 76 -9.21 3.63 1.57
CA MET A 76 -9.79 3.21 2.86
C MET A 76 -9.79 4.37 3.86
N PRO A 77 -10.89 4.58 4.60
CA PRO A 77 -10.89 5.52 5.72
C PRO A 77 -9.95 5.01 6.81
N ALA A 78 -9.41 5.93 7.61
CA ALA A 78 -8.60 5.57 8.77
C ALA A 78 -9.41 4.71 9.76
N PRO A 79 -8.82 3.66 10.37
CA PRO A 79 -9.47 2.89 11.41
C PRO A 79 -9.89 3.76 12.60
N HIS A 80 -10.90 3.31 13.36
CA HIS A 80 -11.33 4.02 14.57
C HIS A 80 -10.19 4.13 15.58
N GLY A 81 -9.97 5.33 16.13
CA GLY A 81 -8.88 5.60 17.07
C GLY A 81 -7.48 5.69 16.44
N CYS A 82 -7.35 5.60 15.11
CA CYS A 82 -6.07 5.74 14.44
C CYS A 82 -5.54 7.20 14.56
N PRO A 83 -4.28 7.41 15.00
CA PRO A 83 -3.69 8.74 15.06
C PRO A 83 -3.66 9.43 13.68
N VAL A 84 -3.90 10.74 13.67
CA VAL A 84 -4.00 11.54 12.43
C VAL A 84 -2.69 11.48 11.63
N GLU A 85 -1.54 11.44 12.31
CA GLU A 85 -0.22 11.32 11.68
C GLU A 85 -0.09 10.01 10.90
N ILE A 86 -0.59 8.91 11.45
CA ILE A 86 -0.57 7.60 10.79
C ILE A 86 -1.55 7.58 9.60
N SER A 87 -2.74 8.16 9.76
CA SER A 87 -3.70 8.33 8.66
C SER A 87 -3.11 9.12 7.48
N ARG A 88 -2.32 10.16 7.76
CA ARG A 88 -1.59 10.92 6.73
C ARG A 88 -0.53 10.08 6.04
N ILE A 89 0.24 9.29 6.79
CA ILE A 89 1.22 8.35 6.23
C ILE A 89 0.52 7.36 5.30
N MET A 90 -0.54 6.70 5.76
CA MET A 90 -1.34 5.76 4.94
C MET A 90 -1.82 6.43 3.64
N SER A 91 -2.40 7.63 3.74
CA SER A 91 -2.89 8.38 2.58
C SER A 91 -1.78 8.75 1.58
N SER A 92 -0.57 9.02 2.07
CA SER A 92 0.60 9.29 1.21
C SER A 92 1.12 8.03 0.52
N CYS A 93 0.98 6.86 1.14
CA CYS A 93 1.33 5.57 0.51
C CYS A 93 0.39 5.23 -0.66
N TRP A 94 -0.86 5.68 -0.61
CA TRP A 94 -1.88 5.35 -1.61
C TRP A 94 -2.05 6.38 -2.72
N GLN A 95 -1.02 7.17 -3.01
CA GLN A 95 -1.02 8.00 -4.22
C GLN A 95 -1.10 7.13 -5.46
N TYR A 96 -1.97 7.51 -6.41
CA TYR A 96 -2.18 6.73 -7.63
C TYR A 96 -0.90 6.67 -8.46
N ASP A 97 -0.28 7.83 -8.72
CA ASP A 97 1.04 7.91 -9.34
C ASP A 97 2.12 7.40 -8.36
N PRO A 98 2.87 6.33 -8.68
CA PRO A 98 3.92 5.79 -7.82
C PRO A 98 4.99 6.82 -7.44
N ARG A 99 5.26 7.82 -8.30
CA ARG A 99 6.29 8.84 -8.07
C ARG A 99 5.93 9.81 -6.95
N ASN A 100 4.65 9.91 -6.63
CA ASN A 100 4.14 10.76 -5.54
C ASN A 100 4.15 10.04 -4.19
N ARG A 101 4.47 8.74 -4.17
CA ARG A 101 4.54 7.96 -2.94
C ARG A 101 5.86 8.25 -2.22
N PRO A 102 5.87 8.28 -0.87
CA PRO A 102 7.10 8.48 -0.11
C PRO A 102 8.05 7.27 -0.26
N SER A 103 9.35 7.51 -0.20
CA SER A 103 10.31 6.41 -0.08
C SER A 103 10.26 5.79 1.31
N PHE A 104 10.65 4.52 1.45
CA PHE A 104 10.79 3.89 2.78
C PHE A 104 11.74 4.65 3.72
N LYS A 105 12.76 5.33 3.18
CA LYS A 105 13.64 6.20 3.98
C LYS A 105 12.85 7.34 4.64
N LYS A 106 11.93 7.96 3.92
CA LYS A 106 11.05 9.03 4.43
C LYS A 106 10.04 8.46 5.43
N LEU A 107 9.38 7.35 5.08
CA LEU A 107 8.41 6.67 5.96
C LEU A 107 9.03 6.31 7.33
N ARG A 108 10.24 5.73 7.32
CA ARG A 108 10.97 5.42 8.56
C ARG A 108 11.24 6.66 9.40
N ALA A 109 11.64 7.77 8.77
CA ALA A 109 11.90 9.01 9.49
C ALA A 109 10.63 9.60 10.12
N GLU A 110 9.51 9.58 9.40
CA GLU A 110 8.21 10.04 9.89
C GLU A 110 7.70 9.17 11.04
N LEU A 111 7.77 7.84 10.91
CA LEU A 111 7.37 6.90 11.97
C LEU A 111 8.23 7.05 13.23
N ASN A 112 9.56 7.20 13.07
CA ASN A 112 10.45 7.45 14.21
C ASN A 112 10.11 8.78 14.91
N ALA A 113 9.80 9.83 14.15
CA ALA A 113 9.41 11.11 14.73
C ALA A 113 8.08 11.01 15.51
N ILE A 114 7.14 10.17 15.08
CA ILE A 114 5.90 9.89 15.82
C ILE A 114 6.22 9.09 17.09
N TYR A 115 7.03 8.04 16.99
CA TYR A 115 7.42 7.20 18.12
C TYR A 115 8.11 8.01 19.24
N ASN A 116 9.03 8.90 18.88
CA ASN A 116 9.75 9.77 19.81
C ASN A 116 8.88 10.87 20.46
N LYS A 117 7.63 11.05 20.04
CA LYS A 117 6.67 11.94 20.73
C LYS A 117 5.88 11.20 21.81
N ILE A 118 5.84 9.88 21.73
CA ILE A 118 5.08 9.01 22.63
C ILE A 118 5.99 8.46 23.74
N THR A 119 7.29 8.36 23.45
CA THR A 119 8.36 7.97 24.39
C THR A 119 9.12 9.19 24.85
#